data_AF-A0A497GYB8-F1
#
_entry.id   AF-A0A497GYB8-F1
#
_cell.length_a   1.000
_cell.length_b   1.000
_cell.length_c   1.000
_cell.angle_alpha   90.00
_cell.angle_beta   90.00
_cell.angle_gamma   90.00
#
_symmetry.space_group_name_H-M   'P 1'
#
loop_
_entity.id
_entity.type
_entity.pdbx_description
1 polymer ?
#
loop_
_entity_poly.entity_id
_entity_poly.type
_entity_poly.pdbx_seq_one_letter_code
_entity_poly.pdbx_strand_id
1 'polypeptide(L)'
;MFEVYWGPRGASVAEGDLVFVDLLRLSTTLVVMFAQGVEEVFVASTPEEALRIQRERGADWLFGERGGMRIKGFNFGNSPTEVLSVDLRGSRAVITTSNGTPTLLALRRPAVIGALV
;
A
#
# COMPACT_ATOMS: atom_id res chain seq x y z
N MET A 1 -14.20 -22.68 6.96
CA MET A 1 -13.38 -22.99 5.76
C MET A 1 -12.79 -21.67 5.30
N PHE A 2 -11.50 -21.62 4.95
CA PHE A 2 -10.89 -20.41 4.38
C PHE A 2 -10.62 -20.64 2.90
N GLU A 3 -10.71 -19.58 2.11
CA GLU A 3 -10.45 -19.58 0.68
C GLU A 3 -9.28 -18.63 0.40
N VAL A 4 -8.52 -18.92 -0.66
CA VAL A 4 -7.37 -18.11 -1.04
C VAL A 4 -7.57 -17.61 -2.47
N TYR A 5 -7.49 -16.30 -2.62
CA TYR A 5 -7.68 -15.59 -3.88
C TYR A 5 -6.36 -14.95 -4.31
N TRP A 6 -6.07 -14.97 -5.61
CA TRP A 6 -4.81 -14.46 -6.16
C TRP A 6 -5.04 -13.32 -7.15
N GLY A 7 -4.32 -12.22 -6.94
CA GLY A 7 -4.31 -11.05 -7.81
C GLY A 7 -5.66 -10.32 -7.93
N PRO A 8 -5.75 -9.30 -8.79
CA PRO A 8 -6.93 -8.44 -8.88
C PRO A 8 -8.22 -9.18 -9.23
N ARG A 9 -8.14 -10.20 -10.10
CA ARG A 9 -9.31 -11.00 -10.46
C ARG A 9 -9.87 -11.79 -9.28
N GLY A 10 -8.99 -12.45 -8.50
CA GLY A 10 -9.41 -13.14 -7.29
C GLY A 10 -9.97 -12.17 -6.25
N ALA A 11 -9.29 -11.05 -6.02
CA ALA A 11 -9.73 -10.01 -5.09
C ALA A 11 -11.13 -9.45 -5.42
N SER A 12 -11.47 -9.32 -6.71
CA SER A 12 -12.76 -8.77 -7.15
C SER A 12 -14.00 -9.63 -6.85
N VAL A 13 -13.79 -10.92 -6.54
CA VAL A 13 -14.85 -11.88 -6.22
C VAL A 13 -14.76 -12.41 -4.79
N ALA A 14 -13.79 -11.95 -4.00
CA ALA A 14 -13.62 -12.38 -2.62
C ALA A 14 -14.74 -11.79 -1.73
N GLU A 15 -15.37 -12.64 -0.95
CA GLU A 15 -16.50 -12.31 -0.07
C GLU A 15 -16.19 -12.64 1.39
N GLY A 16 -17.00 -12.11 2.31
CA GLY A 16 -16.85 -12.31 3.75
C GLY A 16 -15.83 -11.38 4.41
N ASP A 17 -15.18 -11.87 5.47
CA ASP A 17 -14.09 -11.19 6.17
C ASP A 17 -12.78 -11.44 5.45
N LEU A 18 -12.10 -10.36 5.03
CA LEU A 18 -10.96 -10.45 4.13
C LEU A 18 -9.65 -10.13 4.85
N VAL A 19 -8.62 -10.92 4.55
CA VAL A 19 -7.23 -10.62 4.91
C VAL A 19 -6.43 -10.44 3.61
N PHE A 20 -5.90 -9.25 3.41
CA PHE A 20 -5.05 -8.94 2.26
C PHE A 20 -3.58 -9.15 2.63
N VAL A 21 -2.85 -9.89 1.79
CA VAL A 21 -1.43 -10.19 2.00
C VAL A 21 -0.64 -9.97 0.71
N ASP A 22 0.42 -9.16 0.79
CA ASP A 22 1.47 -9.03 -0.23
C ASP A 22 2.81 -8.96 0.50
N LEU A 23 3.37 -10.15 0.77
CA LEU A 23 4.56 -10.32 1.60
C LEU A 23 5.80 -9.58 1.08
N LEU A 24 5.92 -9.39 -0.25
CA LEU A 24 7.12 -8.83 -0.87
C LEU A 24 6.74 -7.69 -1.84
N ARG A 25 6.48 -6.48 -1.35
CA ARG A 25 6.71 -5.99 0.04
C ARG A 25 5.58 -5.09 0.56
N LEU A 26 4.45 -4.99 -0.15
CA LEU A 26 3.45 -3.96 0.17
C LEU A 26 2.85 -4.12 1.56
N SER A 27 2.37 -5.31 1.94
CA SER A 27 1.65 -5.43 3.21
C SER A 27 2.58 -5.24 4.41
N THR A 28 3.81 -5.75 4.35
CA THR A 28 4.84 -5.47 5.37
C THR A 28 5.20 -3.98 5.43
N THR A 29 5.36 -3.30 4.29
CA THR A 29 5.61 -1.86 4.25
C THR A 29 4.46 -1.09 4.92
N LEU A 30 3.21 -1.40 4.61
CA LEU A 30 2.04 -0.76 5.20
C LEU A 30 2.01 -0.93 6.73
N VAL A 31 2.21 -2.15 7.23
CA VAL A 31 2.22 -2.42 8.67
C VAL A 31 3.34 -1.62 9.36
N VAL A 32 4.52 -1.55 8.76
CA VAL A 32 5.63 -0.75 9.30
C VAL A 32 5.34 0.76 9.24
N MET A 33 4.66 1.26 8.21
CA MET A 33 4.24 2.67 8.13
C MET A 33 3.30 3.05 9.27
N PHE A 34 2.30 2.21 9.56
CA PHE A 34 1.40 2.40 10.70
C PHE A 34 2.12 2.26 12.05
N ALA A 35 3.08 1.35 12.16
CA ALA A 35 3.93 1.25 13.36
C ALA A 35 4.80 2.51 13.59
N GLN A 36 5.18 3.22 12.52
CA GLN A 36 5.86 4.52 12.58
C GLN A 36 4.91 5.72 12.79
N GLY A 37 3.60 5.48 12.92
CA GLY A 37 2.62 6.49 13.32
C GLY A 37 1.97 7.27 12.17
N VAL A 38 2.02 6.77 10.93
CA VAL A 38 1.23 7.35 9.83
C VAL A 38 -0.26 7.33 10.18
N GLU A 39 -0.98 8.42 9.92
CA GLU A 39 -2.42 8.52 10.22
C GLU A 39 -3.26 7.84 9.14
N GLU A 40 -2.90 8.04 7.88
CA GLU A 40 -3.64 7.52 6.73
C GLU A 40 -2.70 7.18 5.58
N VAL A 41 -2.97 6.07 4.90
CA VAL A 41 -2.26 5.67 3.68
C VAL A 41 -3.27 5.52 2.55
N PHE A 42 -3.19 6.39 1.56
CA PHE A 42 -3.96 6.29 0.33
C PHE A 42 -3.30 5.32 -0.65
N VAL A 43 -4.10 4.52 -1.33
CA VAL A 43 -3.61 3.54 -2.31
C VAL A 43 -3.94 4.05 -3.72
N ALA A 44 -2.95 4.03 -4.60
CA ALA A 44 -3.09 4.46 -5.99
C ALA A 44 -2.70 3.36 -6.97
N SER A 45 -3.40 3.28 -8.11
CA SER A 45 -3.13 2.31 -9.17
C SER A 45 -1.95 2.71 -10.06
N THR A 46 -1.74 4.02 -10.27
CA THR A 46 -0.66 4.56 -11.10
C THR A 46 0.15 5.64 -10.38
N PRO A 47 1.39 5.92 -10.84
CA PRO A 47 2.17 7.04 -10.31
C PRO A 47 1.48 8.39 -10.48
N GLU A 48 0.81 8.60 -11.61
CA GLU A 48 0.09 9.84 -11.92
C GLU A 48 -1.12 10.02 -10.99
N GLU A 49 -1.83 8.92 -10.71
CA GLU A 49 -2.91 8.91 -9.73
C GLU A 49 -2.38 9.20 -8.32
N ALA A 50 -1.24 8.63 -7.93
CA ALA A 50 -0.65 8.90 -6.63
C ALA A 50 -0.32 10.38 -6.44
N LEU A 51 0.26 11.02 -7.46
CA LEU A 51 0.54 12.46 -7.48
C LEU A 51 -0.74 13.29 -7.40
N ARG A 52 -1.81 12.85 -8.06
CA ARG A 52 -3.12 13.51 -8.01
C ARG A 52 -3.72 13.41 -6.60
N ILE A 53 -3.77 12.21 -6.03
CA ILE A 53 -4.29 11.97 -4.67
C ILE A 53 -3.49 12.78 -3.65
N GLN A 54 -2.16 12.84 -3.78
CA GLN A 54 -1.32 13.63 -2.87
C GLN A 54 -1.76 15.09 -2.82
N ARG A 55 -1.99 15.71 -3.99
CA ARG A 55 -2.44 17.10 -4.08
C ARG A 55 -3.85 17.29 -3.52
N GLU A 56 -4.77 16.38 -3.85
CA GLU A 56 -6.19 16.49 -3.45
C GLU A 56 -6.42 16.21 -1.96
N ARG A 57 -5.64 15.29 -1.38
CA ARG A 57 -5.79 14.87 0.03
C ARG A 57 -4.80 15.57 0.96
N GLY A 58 -3.82 16.28 0.42
CA GLY A 58 -2.75 16.92 1.18
C GLY A 58 -1.89 15.89 1.90
N ALA A 59 -1.46 14.84 1.18
CA ALA A 59 -0.57 13.83 1.74
C ALA A 59 0.89 14.31 1.71
N ASP A 60 1.61 14.07 2.79
CA ASP A 60 2.99 14.53 3.01
C ASP A 60 3.99 13.71 2.20
N TRP A 61 3.71 12.42 2.02
CA TRP A 61 4.68 11.46 1.49
C TRP A 61 4.14 10.64 0.32
N LEU A 62 5.00 10.43 -0.68
CA LEU A 62 4.81 9.48 -1.77
C LEU A 62 5.73 8.27 -1.61
N PHE A 63 5.13 7.09 -1.53
CA PHE A 63 5.80 5.80 -1.51
C PHE A 63 5.45 5.03 -2.77
N GLY A 64 6.41 4.29 -3.32
CA GLY A 64 6.05 3.38 -4.40
C GLY A 64 7.18 2.89 -5.26
N GLU A 65 6.87 1.83 -5.99
CA GLU A 65 7.81 1.17 -6.88
C GLU A 65 7.18 0.76 -8.20
N ARG A 66 8.02 0.63 -9.23
CA ARG A 66 7.74 -0.12 -10.45
C ARG A 66 8.91 -1.04 -10.74
N GLY A 67 8.66 -2.33 -10.85
CA GLY A 67 9.70 -3.34 -11.09
C GLY A 67 10.74 -3.42 -9.95
N GLY A 68 10.32 -3.13 -8.72
CA GLY A 68 11.16 -3.12 -7.53
C GLY A 68 11.94 -1.81 -7.30
N MET A 69 11.89 -0.88 -8.25
CA MET A 69 12.64 0.38 -8.20
C MET A 69 11.74 1.54 -7.76
N ARG A 70 12.27 2.42 -6.92
CA ARG A 70 11.57 3.65 -6.50
C ARG A 70 11.18 4.48 -7.72
N ILE A 71 9.94 4.94 -7.74
CA ILE A 71 9.42 5.81 -8.81
C ILE A 71 10.13 7.17 -8.76
N LYS A 72 10.53 7.69 -9.92
CA LYS A 72 11.17 9.02 -10.01
C LYS A 72 10.21 10.10 -9.49
N GLY A 73 10.71 10.94 -8.57
CA GLY A 73 9.93 12.02 -7.97
C GLY A 73 9.14 11.61 -6.72
N PHE A 74 9.16 10.32 -6.34
CA PHE A 74 8.59 9.86 -5.07
C PHE A 74 9.63 10.00 -3.97
N ASN A 75 9.16 10.19 -2.73
CA ASN A 75 10.03 10.30 -1.56
C ASN A 75 10.73 8.96 -1.30
N PHE A 76 9.98 7.86 -1.34
CA PHE A 76 10.45 6.52 -0.92
C PHE A 76 9.99 5.41 -1.87
N GLY A 77 10.67 4.27 -1.81
CA GLY A 77 10.27 3.04 -2.48
C GLY A 77 9.17 2.26 -1.74
N ASN A 78 9.11 0.95 -1.98
CA ASN A 78 8.27 0.01 -1.21
C ASN A 78 9.16 -0.88 -0.32
N SER A 79 9.99 -0.26 0.52
CA SER A 79 10.91 -0.96 1.41
C SER A 79 10.55 -0.70 2.88
N PRO A 80 10.21 -1.73 3.67
CA PRO A 80 9.93 -1.55 5.10
C PRO A 80 11.12 -0.95 5.86
N THR A 81 12.35 -1.31 5.49
CA THR A 81 13.57 -0.77 6.10
C THR A 81 13.79 0.72 5.81
N GLU A 82 13.30 1.22 4.67
CA GLU A 82 13.35 2.64 4.34
C GLU A 82 12.33 3.40 5.19
N VAL A 83 11.13 2.83 5.39
CA VAL A 83 10.11 3.38 6.29
C VAL A 83 10.62 3.50 7.73
N LEU A 84 11.37 2.51 8.23
CA LEU A 84 11.94 2.55 9.58
C LEU A 84 12.87 3.74 9.84
N SER A 85 13.42 4.35 8.79
CA SER A 85 14.28 5.54 8.91
C SER A 85 13.54 6.87 8.89
N VAL A 86 12.20 6.85 8.82
CA VAL A 86 11.36 8.03 8.63
C VAL A 86 10.34 8.12 9.78
N ASP A 87 10.23 9.31 10.38
CA ASP A 87 9.17 9.61 11.34
C ASP A 87 7.88 9.96 10.59
N LEU A 88 6.88 9.09 10.68
CA LEU A 88 5.60 9.27 9.99
C LEU A 88 4.49 9.76 10.94
N ARG A 89 4.80 10.09 12.20
CA ARG A 89 3.80 10.49 13.18
C ARG A 89 3.00 11.70 12.72
N GLY A 90 1.67 11.55 12.68
CA GLY A 90 0.76 12.62 12.29
C GLY A 90 0.75 12.92 10.78
N SER A 91 1.47 12.12 9.98
CA SER A 91 1.57 12.33 8.54
C SER A 91 0.58 11.47 7.76
N ARG A 92 0.32 11.87 6.51
CA ARG A 92 -0.47 11.10 5.55
C ARG A 92 0.41 10.72 4.36
N ALA A 93 0.19 9.54 3.82
CA ALA A 93 1.00 9.01 2.72
C ALA A 93 0.14 8.51 1.56
N VAL A 94 0.70 8.49 0.36
CA VAL A 94 0.15 7.77 -0.80
C VAL A 94 1.13 6.70 -1.21
N ILE A 95 0.64 5.49 -1.51
CA ILE A 95 1.44 4.37 -1.99
C ILE A 95 0.92 3.78 -3.29
N THR A 96 1.84 3.47 -4.22
CA THR A 96 1.54 2.68 -5.43
C THR A 96 2.64 1.65 -5.72
N THR A 97 2.25 0.43 -6.04
CA THR A 97 3.16 -0.70 -6.33
C THR A 97 2.70 -1.46 -7.56
N SER A 98 3.59 -2.26 -8.15
CA SER A 98 3.30 -3.03 -9.36
C SER A 98 2.18 -4.06 -9.17
N ASN A 99 2.14 -4.76 -8.03
CA ASN A 99 1.28 -5.93 -7.84
C ASN A 99 0.26 -5.78 -6.71
N GLY A 100 0.72 -5.29 -5.56
CA GLY A 100 -0.12 -5.20 -4.36
C GLY A 100 -1.23 -4.18 -4.49
N THR A 101 -0.93 -2.95 -4.94
CA THR A 101 -1.93 -1.87 -5.00
C THR A 101 -3.07 -2.15 -5.99
N PRO A 102 -2.85 -2.70 -7.21
CA PRO A 102 -3.97 -3.14 -8.05
C PRO A 102 -4.84 -4.22 -7.41
N THR A 103 -4.26 -5.13 -6.63
CA THR A 103 -5.00 -6.21 -5.97
C THR A 103 -5.84 -5.66 -4.81
N LEU A 104 -5.26 -4.78 -4.00
CA LEU A 104 -5.94 -4.14 -2.88
C LEU A 104 -7.11 -3.27 -3.35
N LEU A 105 -6.93 -2.51 -4.44
CA LEU A 105 -7.98 -1.69 -5.06
C LEU A 105 -9.10 -2.50 -5.71
N ALA A 106 -8.87 -3.78 -6.03
CA ALA A 106 -9.89 -4.65 -6.62
C ALA A 106 -10.86 -5.24 -5.58
N LEU A 107 -10.55 -5.14 -4.29
CA LEU A 107 -11.44 -5.62 -3.22
C LEU A 107 -12.73 -4.81 -3.19
N ARG A 108 -13.87 -5.50 -3.00
CA ARG A 108 -15.20 -4.87 -2.92
C ARG A 108 -15.69 -4.68 -1.49
N ARG A 109 -14.85 -5.07 -0.52
CA ARG A 109 -15.15 -5.05 0.91
C ARG A 109 -13.90 -4.63 1.69
N PRO A 110 -14.04 -4.11 2.92
CA PRO A 110 -12.90 -3.86 3.80
C PRO A 110 -12.10 -5.14 4.04
N ALA A 111 -10.79 -4.99 4.19
CA ALA A 111 -9.88 -6.07 4.53
C ALA A 111 -8.92 -5.64 5.62
N VAL A 112 -8.50 -6.60 6.44
CA VAL A 112 -7.36 -6.44 7.34
C VAL A 112 -6.08 -6.68 6.55
N ILE A 113 -5.05 -5.87 6.78
CA ILE A 113 -3.73 -6.06 6.18
C ILE A 113 -2.95 -7.08 7.01
N GLY A 114 -2.58 -8.21 6.39
CA GLY A 114 -1.72 -9.24 6.99
C GLY A 114 -0.29 -9.14 6.49
N ALA A 115 0.68 -9.26 7.39
CA ALA A 115 2.11 -9.24 7.06
C ALA A 115 2.92 -10.12 8.02
N LEU A 116 4.09 -10.54 7.56
CA LEU A 116 5.17 -11.02 8.42
C LEU A 116 6.13 -9.84 8.64
N VAL A 117 6.29 -9.42 9.90
CA VAL A 117 7.12 -8.30 10.33
C VAL A 117 8.30 -8.77 11.15
#